data_AF-Q8H7H0-F1
#
_entry.id   AF-Q8H7H0-F1
#
_cell.length_a   1.000
_cell.length_b   1.000
_cell.length_c   1.000
_cell.angle_alpha   90.00
_cell.angle_beta   90.00
_cell.angle_gamma   90.00
#
_symmetry.space_group_name_H-M   'P 1'
#
loop_
_entity.id
_entity.type
_entity.pdbx_description
1 polymer ?
#
loop_
_entity_poly.entity_id
_entity_poly.type
_entity_poly.pdbx_seq_one_letter_code
_entity_poly.pdbx_strand_id
1 'polypeptide(L)'
;MIPARRFLLSPFVGVTFIVVLVSLYFRSSFKSPQHQDQKRLFSAEELALYNGTDETLPILLGILGSVFDVTKGKSHYGSGGGYNHFAGRDASRAFVSGNFTGDGLTDSLQGLSSSEVKSIVDWRGFYSRTYIPVGKLVGRYYDSQGNPTKHLKGAEAKASRGAQLMEKQK
;
A
#
# COMPACT_ATOMS: atom_id res chain seq x y z
N MET A 1 -53.32 13.06 46.49
CA MET A 1 -53.00 13.95 45.35
C MET A 1 -51.48 13.97 45.16
N ILE A 2 -50.97 13.33 44.11
CA ILE A 2 -49.54 13.34 43.73
C ILE A 2 -49.49 13.90 42.30
N PRO A 3 -48.75 14.99 42.02
CA PRO A 3 -48.68 15.50 40.65
C PRO A 3 -47.68 14.69 39.84
N ALA A 4 -48.11 14.22 38.66
CA ALA A 4 -47.24 13.57 37.69
C ALA A 4 -46.32 14.61 37.02
N ARG A 5 -44.99 14.50 37.23
CA ARG A 5 -43.99 15.25 36.48
C ARG A 5 -43.97 14.74 35.03
N ARG A 6 -44.42 15.57 34.09
CA ARG A 6 -44.21 15.34 32.66
C ARG A 6 -42.74 15.67 32.32
N PHE A 7 -41.94 14.65 32.07
CA PHE A 7 -40.62 14.83 31.47
C PHE A 7 -40.81 15.23 30.01
N LEU A 8 -40.61 16.51 29.71
CA LEU A 8 -40.47 17.01 28.34
C LEU A 8 -39.12 16.54 27.80
N LEU A 9 -39.11 15.44 27.05
CA LEU A 9 -37.95 15.01 26.29
C LEU A 9 -37.70 16.04 25.16
N SER A 10 -36.56 16.71 25.22
CA SER A 10 -36.16 17.73 24.24
C SER A 10 -36.01 17.12 22.84
N PRO A 11 -36.53 17.76 21.77
CA PRO A 11 -36.46 17.26 20.40
C PRO A 11 -35.02 17.11 19.88
N PHE A 12 -34.05 17.78 20.49
CA PHE A 12 -32.64 17.68 20.12
C PHE A 12 -32.03 16.31 20.44
N VAL A 13 -32.51 15.61 21.47
CA VAL A 13 -32.00 14.27 21.83
C VAL A 13 -32.38 13.23 20.79
N GLY A 14 -33.57 13.36 20.17
CA GLY A 14 -34.00 12.47 19.10
C GLY A 14 -33.18 12.65 17.82
N VAL A 15 -32.88 13.91 17.44
CA VAL A 15 -32.12 14.22 16.23
C VAL A 15 -30.66 13.76 16.35
N THR A 16 -30.00 13.94 17.50
CA THR A 16 -28.63 13.45 17.68
C THR A 16 -28.56 11.93 17.66
N PHE A 17 -29.54 11.24 18.25
CA PHE A 17 -29.62 9.79 18.19
C PHE A 17 -29.80 9.29 16.75
N ILE A 18 -30.66 9.94 15.94
CA ILE A 18 -30.85 9.62 14.53
C ILE A 18 -29.58 9.90 13.72
N VAL A 19 -28.91 11.04 13.91
CA VAL A 19 -27.66 11.35 13.20
C VAL A 19 -26.56 10.35 13.58
N VAL A 20 -26.45 9.96 14.85
CA VAL A 20 -25.51 8.92 15.29
C VAL A 20 -25.88 7.57 14.69
N LEU A 21 -27.16 7.17 14.68
CA LEU A 21 -27.61 5.91 14.07
C LEU A 21 -27.40 5.90 12.55
N VAL A 22 -27.68 7.00 11.84
CA VAL A 22 -27.40 7.14 10.41
C VAL A 22 -25.90 7.12 10.15
N SER A 23 -25.09 7.77 10.99
CA SER A 23 -23.62 7.75 10.90
C SER A 23 -23.05 6.35 11.16
N LEU A 24 -23.60 5.62 12.13
CA LEU A 24 -23.24 4.24 12.44
C LEU A 24 -23.72 3.29 11.34
N TYR A 25 -24.90 3.52 10.77
CA TYR A 25 -25.45 2.76 9.66
C TYR A 25 -24.65 3.00 8.38
N PHE A 26 -24.22 4.24 8.08
CA PHE A 26 -23.32 4.57 6.98
C PHE A 26 -21.91 4.01 7.21
N ARG A 27 -21.35 4.10 8.43
CA ARG A 27 -20.07 3.45 8.77
C ARG A 27 -20.12 1.92 8.65
N SER A 28 -21.26 1.31 8.99
CA SER A 28 -21.49 -0.14 8.87
C SER A 28 -21.71 -0.57 7.41
N SER A 29 -22.43 0.24 6.63
CA SER A 29 -22.81 -0.08 5.25
C SER A 29 -21.73 0.27 4.23
N PHE A 30 -20.77 1.13 4.57
CA PHE A 30 -19.52 1.31 3.82
C PHE A 30 -18.40 0.38 4.33
N LYS A 31 -18.71 -0.90 4.51
CA LYS A 31 -17.69 -1.92 4.26
C LYS A 31 -17.68 -2.15 2.75
N SER A 32 -16.74 -1.50 2.07
CA SER A 32 -16.46 -1.78 0.66
C SER A 32 -16.40 -3.29 0.50
N PRO A 33 -17.12 -3.87 -0.48
CA PRO A 33 -17.05 -5.30 -0.69
C PRO A 33 -15.58 -5.63 -0.93
N GLN A 34 -15.03 -6.54 -0.12
CA GLN A 34 -13.77 -7.19 -0.44
C GLN A 34 -14.01 -8.01 -1.71
N HIS A 35 -13.99 -7.33 -2.86
CA HIS A 35 -13.70 -7.97 -4.12
C HIS A 35 -12.35 -8.62 -3.91
N GLN A 36 -12.33 -9.94 -3.78
CA GLN A 36 -11.22 -10.72 -4.28
C GLN A 36 -11.20 -10.55 -5.81
N ASP A 37 -10.96 -9.32 -6.27
CA ASP A 37 -10.52 -9.07 -7.63
C ASP A 37 -9.31 -9.96 -7.79
N GLN A 38 -9.36 -10.83 -8.79
CA GLN A 38 -8.16 -11.51 -9.25
C GLN A 38 -7.16 -10.43 -9.67
N LYS A 39 -6.33 -10.01 -8.72
CA LYS A 39 -5.34 -8.95 -8.91
C LYS A 39 -4.45 -9.36 -10.08
N ARG A 40 -4.40 -8.53 -11.12
CA ARG A 40 -3.61 -8.74 -12.33
C ARG A 40 -2.18 -9.15 -11.96
N LEU A 41 -1.67 -10.14 -12.67
CA LEU A 41 -0.28 -10.56 -12.56
C LEU A 41 0.49 -9.94 -13.71
N PHE A 42 1.63 -9.34 -13.37
CA PHE A 42 2.54 -8.69 -14.31
C PHE A 42 3.80 -9.52 -14.46
N SER A 43 4.31 -9.64 -15.69
CA SER A 43 5.73 -9.98 -15.91
C SER A 43 6.61 -8.73 -15.72
N ALA A 44 7.93 -8.92 -15.61
CA ALA A 44 8.86 -7.80 -15.50
C ALA A 44 8.89 -6.97 -16.79
N GLU A 45 8.82 -7.65 -17.94
CA GLU A 45 8.80 -7.08 -19.27
C GLU A 45 7.53 -6.25 -19.51
N GLU A 46 6.37 -6.78 -19.08
CA GLU A 46 5.10 -6.06 -19.14
C GLU A 46 5.08 -4.85 -18.22
N LEU A 47 5.59 -4.98 -16.98
CA LEU A 47 5.66 -3.85 -16.04
C LEU A 47 6.55 -2.73 -16.60
N ALA A 48 7.65 -3.08 -17.29
CA ALA A 48 8.60 -2.12 -17.86
C ALA A 48 8.00 -1.18 -18.92
N LEU A 49 6.87 -1.54 -19.53
CA LEU A 49 6.14 -0.67 -20.47
C LEU A 49 5.53 0.55 -19.75
N TYR A 50 5.21 0.42 -18.47
CA TYR A 50 4.53 1.44 -17.67
C TYR A 50 5.51 2.37 -16.92
N ASN A 51 6.58 2.76 -17.60
CA ASN A 51 7.68 3.55 -17.04
C ASN A 51 7.49 5.07 -17.12
N GLY A 52 6.34 5.53 -17.64
CA GLY A 52 5.99 6.95 -17.77
C GLY A 52 6.65 7.69 -18.93
N THR A 53 7.24 6.99 -19.90
CA THR A 53 7.72 7.57 -21.17
C THR A 53 6.60 7.73 -22.20
N ASP A 54 5.64 6.80 -22.23
CA ASP A 54 4.42 6.91 -23.01
C ASP A 54 3.31 7.57 -22.17
N GLU A 55 2.86 8.76 -22.60
CA GLU A 55 1.83 9.52 -21.87
C GLU A 55 0.42 8.92 -21.98
N THR A 56 0.21 7.96 -22.88
CA THR A 56 -1.06 7.25 -23.04
C THR A 56 -1.22 6.09 -22.06
N LEU A 57 -0.13 5.67 -21.41
CA LEU A 57 -0.10 4.59 -20.44
C LEU A 57 -0.07 5.13 -18.99
N PRO A 58 -0.64 4.38 -18.02
CA PRO A 58 -0.43 4.70 -16.61
C PRO A 58 1.05 4.47 -16.22
N ILE A 59 1.47 5.11 -15.13
CA ILE A 59 2.79 4.92 -14.54
C ILE A 59 2.64 3.90 -13.42
N LEU A 60 3.30 2.75 -13.56
CA LEU A 60 3.23 1.70 -12.55
C LEU A 60 4.55 1.57 -11.79
N LEU A 61 4.47 1.18 -10.51
CA LEU A 61 5.61 1.00 -9.63
C LEU A 61 5.45 -0.30 -8.83
N GLY A 62 6.53 -1.09 -8.76
CA GLY A 62 6.63 -2.31 -7.96
C GLY A 62 7.39 -2.10 -6.64
N ILE A 63 6.88 -2.68 -5.56
CA ILE A 63 7.60 -2.80 -4.28
C ILE A 63 7.17 -4.07 -3.53
N LEU A 64 8.15 -4.91 -3.18
CA LEU A 64 7.98 -6.28 -2.68
C LEU A 64 6.97 -7.08 -3.51
N GLY A 65 7.05 -6.90 -4.83
CA GLY A 65 6.18 -7.48 -5.84
C GLY A 65 4.75 -6.94 -5.87
N SER A 66 4.35 -6.01 -4.99
CA SER A 66 3.06 -5.34 -5.11
C SER A 66 3.16 -4.21 -6.15
N VAL A 67 2.20 -4.15 -7.08
CA VAL A 67 2.19 -3.16 -8.17
C VAL A 67 1.12 -2.11 -7.91
N PHE A 68 1.52 -0.84 -7.99
CA PHE A 68 0.68 0.33 -7.77
C PHE A 68 0.66 1.23 -9.00
N ASP A 69 -0.51 1.78 -9.32
CA ASP A 69 -0.64 2.90 -10.25
C ASP A 69 -0.31 4.20 -9.52
N VAL A 70 0.82 4.79 -9.91
CA VAL A 70 1.37 6.02 -9.36
C VAL A 70 1.17 7.22 -10.29
N THR A 71 0.27 7.13 -11.28
CA THR A 71 -0.02 8.19 -12.25
C THR A 71 -0.45 9.49 -11.59
N LYS A 72 -1.14 9.42 -10.43
CA LYS A 72 -1.46 10.60 -9.60
C LYS A 72 -0.21 11.42 -9.21
N GLY A 73 0.95 10.76 -9.12
CA GLY A 73 2.26 11.37 -8.87
C GLY A 73 3.09 11.58 -10.14
N LYS A 74 2.48 11.83 -11.32
CA LYS A 74 3.21 12.00 -12.60
C LYS A 74 4.38 12.99 -12.53
N SER A 75 4.29 14.07 -11.75
CA SER A 75 5.40 15.01 -11.55
C SER A 75 6.64 14.39 -10.87
N HIS A 76 6.45 13.30 -10.13
CA HIS A 76 7.49 12.58 -9.41
C HIS A 76 8.04 11.40 -10.21
N TYR A 77 7.13 10.60 -10.78
CA TYR A 77 7.47 9.30 -11.40
C TYR A 77 7.44 9.31 -12.92
N GLY A 78 6.84 10.32 -13.56
CA GLY A 78 6.83 10.45 -15.02
C GLY A 78 8.19 10.90 -15.55
N SER A 79 8.32 10.92 -16.88
CA SER A 79 9.54 11.41 -17.55
C SER A 79 9.98 12.78 -17.01
N GLY A 80 11.26 12.90 -16.64
CA GLY A 80 11.84 14.11 -16.03
C GLY A 80 11.61 14.28 -14.52
N GLY A 81 10.79 13.42 -13.89
CA GLY A 81 10.58 13.42 -12.45
C GLY A 81 11.75 12.80 -11.68
N GLY A 82 12.08 13.34 -10.50
CA GLY A 82 13.22 12.89 -9.69
C GLY A 82 13.13 11.44 -9.17
N TYR A 83 11.94 10.82 -9.22
CA TYR A 83 11.70 9.44 -8.83
C TYR A 83 11.32 8.54 -10.02
N ASN A 84 11.55 8.99 -11.26
CA ASN A 84 11.23 8.21 -12.47
C ASN A 84 11.94 6.85 -12.53
N HIS A 85 13.11 6.70 -11.89
CA HIS A 85 13.84 5.43 -11.82
C HIS A 85 13.05 4.26 -11.20
N PHE A 86 12.00 4.56 -10.43
CA PHE A 86 11.11 3.54 -9.85
C PHE A 86 10.00 3.08 -10.80
N ALA A 87 9.72 3.84 -11.86
CA ALA A 87 8.63 3.54 -12.78
C ALA A 87 8.94 2.30 -13.62
N GLY A 88 7.92 1.48 -13.84
CA GLY A 88 7.96 0.26 -14.64
C GLY A 88 8.81 -0.87 -14.06
N ARG A 89 9.12 -0.88 -12.76
CA ARG A 89 9.93 -1.96 -12.16
C ARG A 89 9.65 -2.15 -10.68
N ASP A 90 10.18 -3.24 -10.13
CA ASP A 90 10.38 -3.38 -8.68
C ASP A 90 11.82 -3.01 -8.31
N ALA A 91 11.97 -1.87 -7.63
CA ALA A 91 13.24 -1.40 -7.10
C ALA A 91 13.20 -1.33 -5.57
N SER A 92 12.65 -2.36 -4.93
CA SER A 92 12.48 -2.47 -3.46
C SER A 92 13.72 -2.04 -2.67
N ARG A 93 14.92 -2.39 -3.12
CA ARG A 93 16.18 -2.04 -2.44
C ARG A 93 16.43 -0.54 -2.39
N ALA A 94 16.12 0.17 -3.48
CA ALA A 94 16.40 1.60 -3.64
C ALA A 94 15.64 2.49 -2.65
N PHE A 95 14.52 2.00 -2.08
CA PHE A 95 13.73 2.71 -1.07
C PHE A 95 14.47 2.98 0.24
N VAL A 96 15.52 2.21 0.54
CA VAL A 96 16.36 2.41 1.73
C VAL A 96 17.79 2.73 1.38
N SER A 97 18.32 2.21 0.27
CA SER A 97 19.71 2.49 -0.11
C SER A 97 19.89 3.87 -0.73
N GLY A 98 18.85 4.46 -1.34
CA GLY A 98 18.97 5.69 -2.13
C GLY A 98 19.83 5.54 -3.41
N ASN A 99 20.27 4.33 -3.75
CA ASN A 99 21.01 4.07 -4.97
C ASN A 99 20.03 3.83 -6.12
N PHE A 100 19.89 4.82 -7.00
CA PHE A 100 19.01 4.78 -8.17
C PHE A 100 19.73 4.38 -9.47
N THR A 101 20.91 3.76 -9.38
CA THR A 101 21.72 3.35 -10.52
C THR A 101 21.95 1.85 -10.52
N GLY A 102 22.13 1.26 -11.72
CA GLY A 102 22.58 -0.11 -11.92
C GLY A 102 22.02 -1.15 -10.94
N ASP A 103 22.90 -1.61 -10.05
CA ASP A 103 22.67 -2.64 -9.05
C ASP A 103 21.73 -2.23 -7.90
N GLY A 104 21.50 -0.93 -7.70
CA GLY A 104 20.58 -0.37 -6.72
C GLY A 104 19.11 -0.53 -7.11
N LEU A 105 18.80 -0.52 -8.41
CA LEU A 105 17.44 -0.68 -8.94
C LEU A 105 17.05 -2.16 -9.06
N THR A 106 17.07 -2.84 -7.92
CA THR A 106 16.77 -4.27 -7.80
C THR A 106 15.70 -4.55 -6.74
N ASP A 107 15.01 -5.66 -6.93
CA ASP A 107 14.03 -6.20 -6.00
C ASP A 107 14.69 -6.96 -4.82
N SER A 108 16.00 -7.20 -4.85
CA SER A 108 16.71 -8.01 -3.85
C SER A 108 17.00 -7.29 -2.53
N LEU A 109 16.58 -7.89 -1.42
CA LEU A 109 16.84 -7.41 -0.05
C LEU A 109 18.08 -8.04 0.60
N GLN A 110 18.89 -8.76 -0.17
CA GLN A 110 20.08 -9.43 0.37
C GLN A 110 21.03 -8.40 1.00
N GLY A 111 21.53 -8.72 2.20
CA GLY A 111 22.44 -7.84 2.95
C GLY A 111 21.78 -6.71 3.73
N LEU A 112 20.49 -6.43 3.53
CA LEU A 112 19.79 -5.40 4.32
C LEU A 112 19.55 -5.89 5.75
N SER A 113 19.59 -4.99 6.73
CA SER A 113 19.26 -5.24 8.13
C SER A 113 17.75 -5.45 8.35
N SER A 114 17.35 -5.88 9.54
CA SER A 114 15.93 -6.07 9.87
C SER A 114 15.14 -4.75 9.93
N SER A 115 15.77 -3.66 10.38
CA SER A 115 15.17 -2.32 10.39
C SER A 115 15.02 -1.77 8.98
N GLU A 116 16.00 -1.97 8.08
CA GLU A 116 15.88 -1.57 6.68
C GLU A 116 14.76 -2.34 5.96
N VAL A 117 14.67 -3.65 6.15
CA VAL A 117 13.58 -4.44 5.55
C VAL A 117 12.22 -4.01 6.11
N LYS A 118 12.14 -3.64 7.40
CA LYS A 118 10.93 -3.03 7.97
C LYS A 118 10.57 -1.73 7.25
N SER A 119 11.52 -0.83 7.02
CA SER A 119 11.27 0.42 6.29
C SER A 119 10.72 0.18 4.89
N ILE A 120 11.19 -0.85 4.17
CA ILE A 120 10.64 -1.21 2.84
C ILE A 120 9.19 -1.71 2.95
N VAL A 121 8.88 -2.52 3.96
CA VAL A 121 7.49 -2.96 4.24
C VAL A 121 6.59 -1.77 4.57
N ASP A 122 7.10 -0.80 5.35
CA ASP A 122 6.38 0.43 5.67
C ASP A 122 6.15 1.29 4.42
N TRP A 123 7.13 1.40 3.52
CA TRP A 123 6.99 2.04 2.22
C TRP A 123 5.89 1.39 1.38
N ARG A 124 5.87 0.05 1.28
CA ARG A 124 4.77 -0.65 0.59
C ARG A 124 3.42 -0.33 1.24
N GLY A 125 3.37 -0.23 2.57
CA GLY A 125 2.19 0.20 3.32
C GLY A 125 1.76 1.63 2.98
N PHE A 126 2.70 2.55 2.83
CA PHE A 126 2.45 3.91 2.34
C PHE A 126 1.85 3.89 0.93
N TYR A 127 2.45 3.17 -0.03
CA TYR A 127 1.91 3.10 -1.39
C TYR A 127 0.50 2.51 -1.43
N SER A 128 0.22 1.49 -0.61
CA SER A 128 -1.11 0.92 -0.51
C SER A 128 -2.18 1.86 0.05
N ARG A 129 -1.80 2.91 0.77
CA ARG A 129 -2.73 3.94 1.28
C ARG A 129 -2.85 5.15 0.36
N THR A 130 -1.78 5.46 -0.38
CA THR A 130 -1.66 6.70 -1.17
C THR A 130 -2.02 6.50 -2.65
N TYR A 131 -1.80 5.30 -3.19
CA TYR A 131 -1.92 4.97 -4.60
C TYR A 131 -2.85 3.76 -4.82
N ILE A 132 -3.18 3.50 -6.09
CA ILE A 132 -4.15 2.46 -6.45
C ILE A 132 -3.40 1.13 -6.60
N PRO A 133 -3.70 0.09 -5.80
CA PRO A 133 -3.12 -1.23 -6.01
C PRO A 133 -3.74 -1.87 -7.27
N VAL A 134 -2.91 -2.22 -8.25
CA VAL A 134 -3.38 -2.74 -9.54
C VAL A 134 -2.98 -4.19 -9.80
N GLY A 135 -2.04 -4.74 -9.03
CA GLY A 135 -1.65 -6.13 -9.22
C GLY A 135 -0.44 -6.58 -8.43
N LYS A 136 0.17 -7.65 -8.92
CA LYS A 136 1.39 -8.26 -8.37
C LYS A 136 2.37 -8.57 -9.50
N LEU A 137 3.65 -8.41 -9.24
CA LEU A 137 4.74 -8.79 -10.12
C LEU A 137 5.12 -10.25 -9.86
N VAL A 138 5.03 -11.08 -10.90
CA VAL A 138 5.50 -12.47 -10.89
C VAL A 138 7.03 -12.46 -10.84
N GLY A 139 7.60 -13.21 -9.89
CA GLY A 139 9.05 -13.28 -9.70
C GLY A 139 9.43 -13.62 -8.27
N ARG A 140 10.28 -12.79 -7.65
CA ARG A 140 10.85 -13.08 -6.33
C ARG A 140 9.78 -13.23 -5.24
N TYR A 141 8.79 -12.34 -5.22
CA TYR A 141 7.83 -12.22 -4.11
C TYR A 141 6.50 -12.95 -4.34
N TYR A 142 6.08 -13.09 -5.59
CA TYR A 142 4.87 -13.81 -5.98
C TYR A 142 5.16 -14.81 -7.09
N ASP A 143 4.57 -15.99 -7.02
CA ASP A 143 4.67 -17.01 -8.09
C ASP A 143 3.73 -16.70 -9.28
N SER A 144 3.72 -17.57 -10.28
CA SER A 144 2.89 -17.43 -11.49
C SER A 144 1.38 -17.49 -11.23
N GLN A 145 0.96 -17.89 -10.03
CA GLN A 145 -0.43 -17.89 -9.58
C GLN A 145 -0.72 -16.71 -8.64
N GLY A 146 0.27 -15.85 -8.38
CA GLY A 146 0.14 -14.71 -7.48
C GLY A 146 0.21 -15.07 -5.99
N ASN A 147 0.65 -16.28 -5.64
CA ASN A 147 0.81 -16.69 -4.25
C ASN A 147 2.14 -16.15 -3.68
N PRO A 148 2.15 -15.73 -2.40
CA PRO A 148 3.38 -15.32 -1.71
C PRO A 148 4.45 -16.42 -1.69
N THR A 149 5.64 -16.12 -2.19
CA THR A 149 6.79 -17.02 -2.12
C THR A 149 7.43 -17.03 -0.73
N LYS A 150 8.42 -17.91 -0.53
CA LYS A 150 9.28 -17.91 0.67
C LYS A 150 10.02 -16.58 0.88
N HIS A 151 10.35 -15.85 -0.19
CA HIS A 151 11.08 -14.58 -0.08
C HIS A 151 10.20 -13.48 0.52
N LEU A 152 8.93 -13.40 0.09
CA LEU A 152 7.99 -12.45 0.66
C LEU A 152 7.74 -12.76 2.13
N LYS A 153 7.44 -14.02 2.48
CA LYS A 153 7.27 -14.45 3.87
C LYS A 153 8.51 -14.16 4.73
N GLY A 154 9.70 -14.38 4.18
CA GLY A 154 10.97 -14.06 4.84
C GLY A 154 11.17 -12.56 5.07
N ALA A 155 10.80 -11.72 4.09
CA ALA A 155 10.82 -10.27 4.23
C ALA A 155 9.87 -9.79 5.33
N GLU A 156 8.62 -10.28 5.38
CA GLU A 156 7.66 -9.95 6.44
C GLU A 156 8.17 -10.36 7.83
N ALA A 157 8.68 -11.59 7.95
CA ALA A 157 9.22 -12.08 9.22
C ALA A 157 10.43 -11.23 9.68
N LYS A 158 11.30 -10.84 8.75
CA LYS A 158 12.46 -9.99 9.04
C LYS A 158 12.04 -8.57 9.42
N ALA A 159 11.05 -7.99 8.74
CA ALA A 159 10.45 -6.70 9.11
C ALA A 159 9.83 -6.73 10.51
N SER A 160 9.10 -7.81 10.85
CA SER A 160 8.51 -8.00 12.18
C SER A 160 9.57 -8.02 13.28
N ARG A 161 10.70 -8.71 13.06
CA ARG A 161 11.86 -8.64 13.96
C ARG A 161 12.42 -7.22 14.08
N GLY A 162 12.51 -6.50 12.96
CA GLY A 162 12.90 -5.09 12.95
C GLY A 162 12.00 -4.23 13.83
N ALA A 163 10.68 -4.44 13.78
CA ALA A 163 9.73 -3.69 14.61
C ALA A 163 9.94 -3.95 16.11
N GLN A 164 10.10 -5.22 16.49
CA GLN A 164 10.36 -5.61 17.88
C GLN A 164 11.67 -5.03 18.44
N LEU A 165 12.72 -4.98 17.62
CA LEU A 165 14.00 -4.40 18.04
C LEU A 165 13.89 -2.89 18.29
N MET A 166 13.13 -2.17 17.46
CA MET A 166 12.93 -0.73 17.61
C MET A 166 12.03 -0.39 18.80
N GLU A 167 11.05 -1.24 19.14
CA GLU A 167 10.21 -1.05 20.33
C GLU A 167 10.99 -1.23 21.63
N LYS A 168 11.92 -2.19 21.69
CA LYS A 168 12.78 -2.41 22.85
C LYS A 168 13.81 -1.31 23.10
N GLN A 169 14.02 -0.44 22.11
CA GLN A 169 14.94 0.70 22.19
C GLN A 169 14.24 2.02 22.57
N LYS A 170 12.91 2.00 22.73
CA LYS A 170 12.10 3.12 23.23
C LYS A 170 11.91 3.00 24.73
#